data_AF-A0A956WWA2-F1
#
_entry.id   AF-A0A956WWA2-F1
#
_cell.length_a   1.000
_cell.length_b   1.000
_cell.length_c   1.000
_cell.angle_alpha   90.00
_cell.angle_beta   90.00
_cell.angle_gamma   90.00
#
_symmetry.space_group_name_H-M   'P 1'
#
loop_
_entity.id
_entity.type
_entity.pdbx_description
1 polymer ?
#
loop_
_entity_poly.entity_id
_entity_poly.type
_entity_poly.pdbx_seq_one_letter_code
_entity_poly.pdbx_strand_id
1 'polypeptide(L)'
;TPHTPERPVVGEEDRVAAGPVEFRAPAGVRAMKAMRAPEAPAAAEMAFAAAAPMGRAVSADALAQATPLAVSSQDLGELFEYVIQTPISVGRGQSAMAPVVSAWLAARKELLYNGSKLARHPVATLRMSNNTGLTLERGPAVVLDNGAYAGEAVLPFTAAGGELAVPYAVELGARVSEESGARREVAALRITGHYASYDEWDIRWRDYRVNNSTGQPMTVLVEHRRTALYDLFDTADPVEQTPDFLRFAVETPAHGETTLRVSERRLVVRREEIRRLSSAALQGNLKSGLLDAKTYNRLASLLDLWSQIAGHEKRLAEIEKERGKVYTAQEQVRSNMQALSTEGKEGALRAGYVDKLAASEEQLASLATEEKQRQADIERLNREVDAGLAGLM
;
A
#
# COMPACT_ATOMS: atom_id res chain seq x y z
N THR A 1 -56.78 13.65 33.88
CA THR A 1 -55.74 13.37 32.87
C THR A 1 -54.39 13.43 33.55
N PRO A 2 -53.49 12.46 33.37
CA PRO A 2 -52.18 12.48 34.01
C PRO A 2 -51.33 13.60 33.39
N HIS A 3 -50.69 14.41 34.25
CA HIS A 3 -49.79 15.48 33.85
C HIS A 3 -48.36 14.91 33.73
N THR A 4 -47.84 14.80 32.52
CA THR A 4 -46.44 14.44 32.27
C THR A 4 -45.63 15.74 32.17
N PRO A 5 -44.73 16.05 33.11
CA PRO A 5 -43.89 17.24 33.00
C PRO A 5 -42.91 17.08 31.82
N GLU A 6 -42.79 18.11 30.99
CA GLU A 6 -41.82 18.15 29.91
C GLU A 6 -40.40 18.21 30.49
N ARG A 7 -39.56 17.26 30.08
CA ARG A 7 -38.13 17.25 30.43
C ARG A 7 -37.37 18.18 29.48
N PRO A 8 -36.45 19.01 30.00
CA PRO A 8 -35.58 19.80 29.12
C PRO A 8 -34.70 18.87 28.29
N VAL A 9 -34.68 19.11 26.98
CA VAL A 9 -33.75 18.46 26.05
C VAL A 9 -32.39 19.11 26.26
N VAL A 10 -31.44 18.35 26.81
CA VAL A 10 -30.03 18.74 26.86
C VAL A 10 -29.45 18.42 25.48
N GLY A 11 -29.00 19.43 24.74
CA GLY A 11 -28.29 19.22 23.49
C GLY A 11 -26.93 18.57 23.76
N GLU A 12 -26.61 17.50 23.03
CA GLU A 12 -25.27 16.93 23.00
C GLU A 12 -24.31 17.94 22.37
N GLU A 13 -23.31 18.37 23.14
CA GLU A 13 -22.15 19.05 22.58
C GLU A 13 -21.23 17.97 22.00
N ASP A 14 -20.95 18.06 20.69
CA ASP A 14 -20.00 17.19 20.01
C ASP A 14 -18.63 17.23 20.69
N ARG A 15 -18.34 16.21 21.49
CA ARG A 15 -17.00 15.98 22.04
C ARG A 15 -16.26 15.03 21.10
N VAL A 16 -15.30 15.59 20.38
CA VAL A 16 -14.38 14.84 19.50
C VAL A 16 -13.37 14.06 20.35
N ALA A 17 -13.81 13.03 21.06
CA ALA A 17 -12.93 12.00 21.60
C ALA A 17 -12.79 10.88 20.58
N ALA A 18 -11.56 10.49 20.25
CA ALA A 18 -11.33 9.35 19.37
C ALA A 18 -11.89 8.07 20.01
N GLY A 19 -12.60 7.26 19.21
CA GLY A 19 -13.15 5.98 19.66
C GLY A 19 -12.08 5.00 20.15
N PRO A 20 -12.47 3.94 20.88
CA PRO A 20 -11.54 2.97 21.44
C PRO A 20 -10.73 2.26 20.36
N VAL A 21 -9.43 2.08 20.60
CA VAL A 21 -8.53 1.36 19.70
C VAL A 21 -8.74 -0.14 19.89
N GLU A 22 -9.02 -0.89 18.82
CA GLU A 22 -9.25 -2.33 18.91
C GLU A 22 -8.16 -3.14 18.18
N PHE A 23 -7.75 -4.29 18.75
CA PHE A 23 -6.81 -5.22 18.13
C PHE A 23 -7.39 -6.62 18.02
N ARG A 24 -7.03 -7.33 16.94
CA ARG A 24 -7.48 -8.70 16.71
C ARG A 24 -6.56 -9.67 17.43
N ALA A 25 -7.09 -10.61 18.20
CA ALA A 25 -6.30 -11.74 18.70
C ALA A 25 -5.91 -12.68 17.54
N PRO A 26 -4.79 -13.41 17.60
CA PRO A 26 -4.46 -14.44 16.63
C PRO A 26 -5.54 -15.51 16.63
N ALA A 27 -5.91 -15.99 15.45
CA ALA A 27 -6.85 -17.08 15.34
C ALA A 27 -6.12 -18.40 15.68
N GLY A 28 -6.42 -18.98 16.86
CA GLY A 28 -6.15 -20.39 17.13
C GLY A 28 -6.90 -21.28 16.14
N VAL A 29 -6.32 -22.43 15.77
CA VAL A 29 -6.91 -23.36 14.78
C VAL A 29 -8.34 -23.74 15.18
N ARG A 30 -9.26 -23.58 14.21
CA ARG A 30 -10.73 -23.73 14.26
C ARG A 30 -11.50 -22.61 14.99
N ALA A 31 -11.52 -21.44 14.38
CA ALA A 31 -12.74 -20.62 14.38
C ALA A 31 -13.47 -20.85 13.05
N MET A 32 -14.72 -21.32 13.10
CA MET A 32 -15.58 -21.33 11.92
C MET A 32 -15.69 -19.90 11.36
N LYS A 33 -15.86 -19.83 10.04
CA LYS A 33 -15.92 -18.60 9.25
C LYS A 33 -17.14 -17.77 9.70
N ALA A 34 -16.96 -16.86 10.66
CA ALA A 34 -17.96 -15.84 10.96
C ALA A 34 -18.03 -14.89 9.76
N MET A 35 -19.08 -15.01 8.95
CA MET A 35 -19.42 -14.02 7.94
C MET A 35 -19.77 -12.71 8.65
N ARG A 36 -19.30 -11.62 8.05
CA ARG A 36 -19.49 -10.23 8.45
C ARG A 36 -20.97 -9.96 8.73
N ALA A 37 -21.32 -9.77 10.00
CA ALA A 37 -22.64 -9.30 10.40
C ALA A 37 -22.89 -7.89 9.84
N PRO A 38 -24.13 -7.54 9.48
CA PRO A 38 -24.46 -6.19 9.03
C PRO A 38 -24.27 -5.20 10.19
N GLU A 39 -23.73 -4.02 9.87
CA GLU A 39 -23.61 -2.90 10.80
C GLU A 39 -25.01 -2.53 11.33
N ALA A 40 -25.23 -2.78 12.62
CA ALA A 40 -26.37 -2.25 13.35
C ALA A 40 -26.16 -0.75 13.61
N PRO A 41 -27.23 0.08 13.62
CA PRO A 41 -27.13 1.51 13.83
C PRO A 41 -26.61 1.83 15.24
N ALA A 42 -25.89 2.94 15.34
CA ALA A 42 -25.27 3.47 16.55
C ALA A 42 -26.18 3.34 17.79
N ALA A 43 -25.69 2.59 18.77
CA ALA A 43 -26.32 2.47 20.08
C ALA A 43 -26.10 3.76 20.87
N ALA A 44 -27.18 4.24 21.47
CA ALA A 44 -27.30 5.48 22.24
C ALA A 44 -26.21 5.63 23.32
N GLU A 45 -25.67 6.84 23.40
CA GLU A 45 -24.71 7.30 24.40
C GLU A 45 -25.35 7.28 25.81
N MET A 46 -24.65 6.68 26.78
CA MET A 46 -25.01 6.82 28.19
C MET A 46 -24.36 8.07 28.78
N ALA A 47 -25.20 8.91 29.38
CA ALA A 47 -24.82 10.17 30.03
C ALA A 47 -23.80 9.98 31.17
N PHE A 48 -22.83 10.90 31.20
CA PHE A 48 -21.88 11.11 32.29
C PHE A 48 -22.59 11.40 33.62
N ALA A 49 -22.31 10.61 34.65
CA ALA A 49 -22.48 11.04 36.03
C ALA A 49 -21.14 11.62 36.52
N ALA A 50 -21.20 12.85 37.04
CA ALA A 50 -20.08 13.54 37.66
C ALA A 50 -19.43 12.70 38.78
N ALA A 51 -18.11 12.79 38.87
CA ALA A 51 -17.29 12.09 39.85
C ALA A 51 -17.80 12.33 41.29
N ALA A 52 -18.23 11.24 41.94
CA ALA A 52 -18.41 11.16 43.38
C ALA A 52 -17.05 10.89 44.07
N PRO A 53 -16.85 11.33 45.32
CA PRO A 53 -15.55 11.30 45.99
C PRO A 53 -15.04 9.87 46.20
N MET A 54 -13.70 9.71 46.19
CA MET A 54 -12.95 8.45 46.31
C MET A 54 -13.62 7.42 47.21
N GLY A 55 -14.30 6.47 46.56
CA GLY A 55 -14.72 5.21 47.17
C GLY A 55 -13.50 4.31 47.35
N ARG A 56 -13.41 3.73 48.55
CA ARG A 56 -12.55 2.59 48.95
C ARG A 56 -12.10 1.76 47.74
N ALA A 57 -10.79 1.59 47.57
CA ALA A 57 -10.21 0.75 46.51
C ALA A 57 -10.95 -0.60 46.50
N VAL A 58 -11.64 -0.89 45.40
CA VAL A 58 -12.37 -2.14 45.26
C VAL A 58 -11.33 -3.22 45.02
N SER A 59 -11.12 -4.10 45.99
CA SER A 59 -10.17 -5.19 45.84
C SER A 59 -10.70 -6.25 44.89
N ALA A 60 -9.81 -6.91 44.15
CA ALA A 60 -10.19 -8.04 43.31
C ALA A 60 -10.89 -9.14 44.11
N ASP A 61 -10.48 -9.35 45.36
CA ASP A 61 -11.14 -10.26 46.31
C ASP A 61 -12.57 -9.84 46.65
N ALA A 62 -12.85 -8.54 46.79
CA ALA A 62 -14.21 -8.05 47.04
C ALA A 62 -15.12 -8.24 45.82
N LEU A 63 -14.58 -8.10 44.59
CA LEU A 63 -15.30 -8.42 43.36
C LEU A 63 -15.52 -9.94 43.21
N ALA A 64 -14.52 -10.75 43.55
CA ALA A 64 -14.61 -12.21 43.51
C ALA A 64 -15.58 -12.79 44.55
N GLN A 65 -15.86 -12.04 45.63
CA GLN A 65 -16.87 -12.41 46.62
C GLN A 65 -18.31 -12.19 46.13
N ALA A 66 -18.53 -11.47 45.03
CA ALA A 66 -19.83 -11.46 44.37
C ALA A 66 -20.12 -12.87 43.84
N THR A 67 -21.07 -13.57 44.46
CA THR A 67 -21.41 -14.94 44.09
C THR A 67 -21.97 -14.94 42.66
N PRO A 68 -21.26 -15.54 41.68
CA PRO A 68 -21.79 -15.64 40.33
C PRO A 68 -23.01 -16.56 40.35
N LEU A 69 -24.00 -16.23 39.54
CA LEU A 69 -25.15 -17.11 39.39
C LEU A 69 -24.74 -18.34 38.57
N ALA A 70 -25.44 -19.46 38.77
CA ALA A 70 -25.32 -20.58 37.85
C ALA A 70 -25.86 -20.14 36.49
N VAL A 71 -24.97 -19.95 35.51
CA VAL A 71 -25.31 -19.50 34.16
C VAL A 71 -24.83 -20.54 33.15
N SER A 72 -25.69 -20.89 32.20
CA SER A 72 -25.31 -21.66 31.02
C SER A 72 -25.48 -20.82 29.76
N SER A 73 -24.55 -20.94 28.81
CA SER A 73 -24.70 -20.37 27.47
C SER A 73 -25.35 -21.38 26.53
N GLN A 74 -26.33 -20.93 25.75
CA GLN A 74 -26.83 -21.68 24.58
C GLN A 74 -26.41 -20.95 23.31
N ASP A 75 -25.83 -21.70 22.37
CA ASP A 75 -25.56 -21.25 21.00
C ASP A 75 -26.79 -21.56 20.14
N LEU A 76 -27.56 -20.51 19.80
CA LEU A 76 -28.78 -20.59 19.00
C LEU A 76 -28.50 -20.24 17.52
N GLY A 77 -27.26 -20.42 17.06
CA GLY A 77 -26.85 -20.12 15.69
C GLY A 77 -26.42 -18.66 15.51
N GLU A 78 -27.36 -17.77 15.17
CA GLU A 78 -27.09 -16.32 15.00
C GLU A 78 -27.15 -15.52 16.31
N LEU A 79 -27.64 -16.14 17.40
CA LEU A 79 -27.84 -15.54 18.72
C LEU A 79 -27.22 -16.45 19.78
N PHE A 80 -26.79 -15.86 20.90
CA PHE A 80 -26.41 -16.58 22.11
C PHE A 80 -27.25 -16.04 23.28
N GLU A 81 -27.56 -16.89 24.26
CA GLU A 81 -28.32 -16.51 25.45
C GLU A 81 -27.54 -16.88 26.72
N TYR A 82 -27.58 -16.00 27.72
CA TYR A 82 -27.16 -16.32 29.09
C TYR A 82 -28.37 -16.78 29.91
N VAL A 83 -28.48 -18.08 30.15
CA VAL A 83 -29.57 -18.65 30.95
C VAL A 83 -29.15 -18.70 32.41
N ILE A 84 -29.73 -17.84 33.24
CA ILE A 84 -29.57 -17.87 34.69
C ILE A 84 -30.41 -19.02 35.25
N GLN A 85 -29.76 -20.04 35.82
CA GLN A 85 -30.41 -21.25 36.34
C GLN A 85 -31.09 -21.03 37.70
N THR A 86 -30.71 -19.98 38.43
CA THR A 86 -31.28 -19.64 39.74
C THR A 86 -32.33 -18.54 39.59
N PRO A 87 -33.60 -18.75 40.00
CA PRO A 87 -34.64 -17.72 39.92
C PRO A 87 -34.28 -16.46 40.72
N ILE A 88 -34.50 -15.29 40.13
CA ILE A 88 -34.29 -13.97 40.76
C ILE A 88 -35.64 -13.30 41.01
N SER A 89 -35.91 -12.92 42.26
CA SER A 89 -37.10 -12.15 42.64
C SER A 89 -36.77 -10.65 42.71
N VAL A 90 -37.48 -9.82 41.94
CA VAL A 90 -37.34 -8.35 41.95
C VAL A 90 -38.63 -7.70 42.45
N GLY A 91 -38.57 -6.98 43.56
CA GLY A 91 -39.73 -6.33 44.16
C GLY A 91 -40.24 -5.13 43.34
N ARG A 92 -41.47 -4.68 43.62
CA ARG A 92 -42.06 -3.49 42.98
C ARG A 92 -41.19 -2.26 43.25
N GLY A 93 -40.77 -1.59 42.18
CA GLY A 93 -39.92 -0.39 42.26
C GLY A 93 -38.45 -0.67 42.60
N GLN A 94 -38.03 -1.93 42.58
CA GLN A 94 -36.64 -2.34 42.78
C GLN A 94 -35.99 -2.75 41.46
N SER A 95 -34.66 -2.83 41.47
CA SER A 95 -33.85 -3.29 40.35
C SER A 95 -32.80 -4.26 40.87
N ALA A 96 -32.44 -5.25 40.07
CA ALA A 96 -31.41 -6.23 40.40
C ALA A 96 -30.31 -6.21 39.33
N MET A 97 -29.06 -6.27 39.76
CA MET A 97 -27.92 -6.52 38.90
C MET A 97 -27.46 -7.96 39.14
N ALA A 98 -27.45 -8.76 38.08
CA ALA A 98 -27.11 -10.17 38.12
C ALA A 98 -25.72 -10.37 37.51
N PRO A 99 -24.69 -10.78 38.29
CA PRO A 99 -23.39 -11.10 37.73
C PRO A 99 -23.52 -12.37 36.88
N VAL A 100 -23.27 -12.23 35.58
CA VAL A 100 -23.34 -13.33 34.61
C VAL A 100 -22.12 -14.23 34.70
N VAL A 101 -20.94 -13.63 34.88
CA VAL A 101 -19.66 -14.34 34.96
C VAL A 101 -18.74 -13.64 35.97
N SER A 102 -18.07 -14.44 36.79
CA SER A 102 -16.96 -14.02 37.64
C SER A 102 -15.91 -15.13 37.56
N ALA A 103 -14.76 -14.83 36.99
CA ALA A 103 -13.74 -15.83 36.69
C ALA A 103 -12.33 -15.26 36.81
N TRP A 104 -11.42 -16.10 37.28
CA TRP A 104 -9.98 -15.82 37.24
C TRP A 104 -9.40 -16.34 35.93
N LEU A 105 -8.88 -15.44 35.11
CA LEU A 105 -8.25 -15.77 33.85
C LEU A 105 -6.75 -15.45 33.92
N ALA A 106 -5.93 -16.36 33.40
CA ALA A 106 -4.53 -16.04 33.15
C ALA A 106 -4.45 -14.98 32.05
N ALA A 107 -3.86 -13.84 32.36
CA ALA A 107 -3.69 -12.73 31.44
C ALA A 107 -2.22 -12.34 31.33
N ARG A 108 -1.79 -11.95 30.13
CA ARG A 108 -0.48 -11.35 29.87
C ARG A 108 -0.65 -9.91 29.44
N LYS A 109 0.17 -9.01 29.99
CA LYS A 109 0.22 -7.61 29.58
C LYS A 109 1.22 -7.44 28.45
N GLU A 110 0.80 -6.78 27.36
CA GLU A 110 1.62 -6.50 26.19
C GLU A 110 1.47 -5.03 25.80
N LEU A 111 2.50 -4.46 25.17
CA LEU A 111 2.42 -3.16 24.49
C LEU A 111 2.29 -3.43 22.99
N LEU A 112 1.14 -3.11 22.40
CA LEU A 112 0.87 -3.37 20.99
C LEU A 112 0.89 -2.08 20.18
N TYR A 113 1.69 -2.03 19.13
CA TYR A 113 1.79 -0.87 18.25
C TYR A 113 1.25 -1.20 16.85
N ASN A 114 0.31 -0.37 16.36
CA ASN A 114 -0.10 -0.34 14.96
C ASN A 114 -0.32 1.12 14.55
N GLY A 115 0.57 1.67 13.72
CA GLY A 115 0.52 3.08 13.32
C GLY A 115 -0.71 3.47 12.49
N SER A 116 -1.44 2.50 11.91
CA SER A 116 -2.71 2.77 11.21
C SER A 116 -3.89 2.93 12.18
N LYS A 117 -3.77 2.39 13.41
CA LYS A 117 -4.84 2.45 14.42
C LYS A 117 -4.61 3.55 15.45
N LEU A 118 -3.38 3.66 15.96
CA LEU A 118 -2.96 4.73 16.83
C LEU A 118 -1.56 5.19 16.42
N ALA A 119 -1.50 6.42 15.93
CA ALA A 119 -0.23 7.00 15.54
C ALA A 119 0.66 7.22 16.78
N ARG A 120 1.96 6.99 16.61
CA ARG A 120 3.05 7.38 17.52
C ARG A 120 3.17 6.65 18.87
N HIS A 121 2.17 5.95 19.36
CA HIS A 121 2.22 5.32 20.69
C HIS A 121 1.69 3.89 20.68
N PRO A 122 2.34 2.95 21.39
CA PRO A 122 1.76 1.64 21.63
C PRO A 122 0.60 1.73 22.64
N VAL A 123 -0.21 0.68 22.67
CA VAL A 123 -1.37 0.54 23.56
C VAL A 123 -1.13 -0.65 24.48
N ALA A 124 -1.21 -0.42 25.78
CA ALA A 124 -1.24 -1.46 26.79
C ALA A 124 -2.48 -2.34 26.59
N THR A 125 -2.23 -3.63 26.43
CA THR A 125 -3.21 -4.62 26.02
C THR A 125 -3.12 -5.83 26.94
N LEU A 126 -4.25 -6.27 27.48
CA LEU A 126 -4.34 -7.55 28.17
C LEU A 126 -4.68 -8.63 27.14
N ARG A 127 -3.91 -9.71 27.11
CA ARG A 127 -4.25 -10.90 26.33
C ARG A 127 -4.56 -12.08 27.23
N MET A 128 -5.65 -12.76 26.94
CA MET A 128 -6.13 -13.89 27.72
C MET A 128 -6.92 -14.87 26.84
N SER A 129 -7.07 -16.10 27.31
CA SER A 129 -7.96 -17.10 26.71
C SER A 129 -9.28 -17.10 27.46
N ASN A 130 -10.39 -17.16 26.74
CA ASN A 130 -11.72 -17.26 27.30
C ASN A 130 -11.98 -18.69 27.83
N ASN A 131 -11.48 -18.96 29.03
CA ASN A 131 -11.71 -20.22 29.73
C ASN A 131 -12.89 -20.15 30.70
N THR A 132 -13.81 -19.20 30.51
CA THR A 132 -15.00 -19.03 31.38
C THR A 132 -16.07 -20.10 31.14
N GLY A 133 -15.98 -20.82 30.01
CA GLY A 133 -17.01 -21.76 29.57
C GLY A 133 -18.23 -21.08 28.92
N LEU A 134 -18.25 -19.75 28.87
CA LEU A 134 -19.31 -18.95 28.26
C LEU A 134 -18.75 -18.16 27.06
N THR A 135 -19.60 -17.84 26.10
CA THR A 135 -19.31 -16.78 25.13
C THR A 135 -19.30 -15.44 25.86
N LEU A 136 -18.29 -14.60 25.61
CA LEU A 136 -18.18 -13.25 26.14
C LEU A 136 -18.64 -12.24 25.08
N GLU A 137 -19.54 -11.34 25.47
CA GLU A 137 -20.06 -10.33 24.56
C GLU A 137 -19.18 -9.12 24.36
N ARG A 138 -19.35 -8.48 23.19
CA ARG A 138 -18.72 -7.19 22.96
C ARG A 138 -19.36 -6.14 23.86
N GLY A 139 -18.57 -5.45 24.67
CA GLY A 139 -19.10 -4.44 25.59
C GLY A 139 -18.02 -3.58 26.24
N PRO A 140 -18.38 -2.41 26.79
CA PRO A 140 -17.44 -1.57 27.52
C PRO A 140 -16.97 -2.26 28.80
N ALA A 141 -15.71 -2.05 29.14
CA ALA A 141 -15.07 -2.60 30.32
C ALA A 141 -14.19 -1.54 31.00
N VAL A 142 -14.15 -1.57 32.33
CA VAL A 142 -13.20 -0.79 33.13
C VAL A 142 -12.09 -1.71 33.59
N VAL A 143 -10.84 -1.31 33.34
CA VAL A 143 -9.66 -2.05 33.77
C VAL A 143 -9.12 -1.43 35.05
N LEU A 144 -9.04 -2.24 36.10
CA LEU A 144 -8.43 -1.88 37.37
C LEU A 144 -7.12 -2.66 37.53
N ASP A 145 -6.02 -1.96 37.82
CA ASP A 145 -4.72 -2.54 38.14
C ASP A 145 -4.45 -2.35 39.63
N ASN A 146 -4.36 -3.45 40.38
CA ASN A 146 -4.19 -3.43 41.84
C ASN A 146 -5.21 -2.54 42.58
N GLY A 147 -6.46 -2.50 42.09
CA GLY A 147 -7.55 -1.71 42.65
C GLY A 147 -7.54 -0.23 42.26
N ALA A 148 -6.55 0.22 41.49
CA ALA A 148 -6.50 1.56 40.91
C ALA A 148 -7.06 1.55 39.48
N TYR A 149 -7.72 2.64 39.07
CA TYR A 149 -8.17 2.82 37.70
C TYR A 149 -6.97 2.84 36.74
N ALA A 150 -6.93 1.91 35.80
CA ALA A 150 -5.87 1.79 34.80
C ALA A 150 -6.32 2.26 33.42
N GLY A 151 -7.61 2.14 33.11
CA GLY A 151 -8.17 2.59 31.84
C GLY A 151 -9.54 1.99 31.54
N GLU A 152 -10.00 2.28 30.33
CA GLU A 152 -11.25 1.78 29.76
C GLU A 152 -10.93 0.98 28.50
N ALA A 153 -11.72 -0.05 28.27
CA ALA A 153 -11.57 -0.93 27.12
C ALA A 153 -12.92 -1.29 26.54
N VAL A 154 -12.89 -1.87 25.34
CA VAL A 154 -14.02 -2.61 24.80
C VAL A 154 -13.62 -4.07 24.77
N LEU A 155 -14.33 -4.90 25.55
CA LEU A 155 -14.21 -6.34 25.48
C LEU A 155 -14.68 -6.78 24.09
N PRO A 156 -13.92 -7.62 23.36
CA PRO A 156 -14.37 -8.14 22.07
C PRO A 156 -15.31 -9.33 22.28
N PHE A 157 -16.21 -9.54 21.32
CA PHE A 157 -16.98 -10.78 21.24
C PHE A 157 -16.02 -11.98 21.15
N THR A 158 -16.13 -12.93 22.08
CA THR A 158 -15.21 -14.05 22.19
C THR A 158 -15.95 -15.32 22.60
N ALA A 159 -16.07 -16.29 21.69
CA ALA A 159 -16.62 -17.60 22.01
C ALA A 159 -15.81 -18.32 23.11
N ALA A 160 -16.43 -19.29 23.79
CA ALA A 160 -15.74 -20.13 24.76
C ALA A 160 -14.50 -20.80 24.11
N GLY A 161 -13.35 -20.75 24.80
CA GLY A 161 -12.06 -21.23 24.32
C GLY A 161 -11.33 -20.30 23.33
N GLY A 162 -11.94 -19.19 22.90
CA GLY A 162 -11.30 -18.19 22.03
C GLY A 162 -10.24 -17.36 22.75
N GLU A 163 -9.35 -16.71 21.99
CA GLU A 163 -8.44 -15.69 22.54
C GLU A 163 -9.03 -14.29 22.40
N LEU A 164 -8.78 -13.44 23.41
CA LEU A 164 -9.15 -12.04 23.37
C LEU A 164 -7.97 -11.12 23.72
N ALA A 165 -7.93 -9.99 23.03
CA ALA A 165 -7.00 -8.90 23.26
C ALA A 165 -7.81 -7.66 23.69
N VAL A 166 -7.51 -7.13 24.86
CA VAL A 166 -8.24 -6.03 25.51
C VAL A 166 -7.29 -4.83 25.66
N PRO A 167 -7.16 -3.99 24.62
CA PRO A 167 -6.45 -2.72 24.71
C PRO A 167 -7.18 -1.76 25.64
N TYR A 168 -6.47 -1.16 26.60
CA TYR A 168 -7.12 -0.38 27.65
C TYR A 168 -6.45 0.97 27.98
N ALA A 169 -5.20 1.17 27.60
CA ALA A 169 -4.50 2.43 27.88
C ALA A 169 -3.40 2.71 26.85
N VAL A 170 -3.24 3.97 26.47
CA VAL A 170 -2.11 4.39 25.63
C VAL A 170 -0.85 4.47 26.48
N GLU A 171 0.24 3.87 26.03
CA GLU A 171 1.54 3.93 26.70
C GLU A 171 2.28 5.19 26.26
N LEU A 172 2.22 6.23 27.08
CA LEU A 172 2.86 7.53 26.80
C LEU A 172 4.38 7.51 27.03
N GLY A 173 4.89 6.52 27.78
CA GLY A 173 6.31 6.31 28.02
C GLY A 173 7.07 5.82 26.77
N ALA A 174 6.38 5.24 25.79
CA ALA A 174 6.95 4.84 24.51
C ALA A 174 6.45 5.73 23.37
N ARG A 175 7.36 6.10 22.47
CA ARG A 175 7.04 6.75 21.20
C ARG A 175 7.59 5.92 20.05
N VAL A 176 6.77 5.70 19.03
CA VAL A 176 7.17 5.00 17.80
C VAL A 176 7.12 5.96 16.62
N SER A 177 8.20 6.03 15.85
CA SER A 177 8.20 6.69 14.55
C SER A 177 8.41 5.67 13.44
N GLU A 178 7.64 5.83 12.36
CA GLU A 178 7.76 5.00 11.17
C GLU A 178 8.45 5.76 10.04
N GLU A 179 9.40 5.11 9.39
CA GLU A 179 9.96 5.55 8.11
C GLU A 179 9.80 4.40 7.12
N SER A 180 9.50 4.71 5.85
CA SER A 180 9.35 3.66 4.85
C SER A 180 9.91 4.11 3.52
N GLY A 181 10.33 3.14 2.73
CA GLY A 181 10.85 3.37 1.40
C GLY A 181 10.71 2.15 0.52
N ALA A 182 11.02 2.36 -0.76
CA ALA A 182 11.08 1.30 -1.74
C ALA A 182 12.29 1.53 -2.64
N ARG A 183 12.90 0.43 -3.10
CA ARG A 183 13.95 0.46 -4.11
C ARG A 183 13.81 -0.75 -5.02
N ARG A 184 14.41 -0.66 -6.19
CA ARG A 184 14.55 -1.80 -7.10
C ARG A 184 16.01 -2.16 -7.24
N GLU A 185 16.27 -3.46 -7.23
CA GLU A 185 17.60 -4.00 -7.46
C GLU A 185 17.51 -4.99 -8.61
N VAL A 186 18.32 -4.79 -9.65
CA VAL A 186 18.36 -5.71 -10.77
C VAL A 186 19.11 -6.97 -10.35
N ALA A 187 18.42 -8.11 -10.37
CA ALA A 187 18.99 -9.42 -10.06
C ALA A 187 19.61 -10.07 -11.29
N ALA A 188 18.94 -9.96 -12.44
CA ALA A 188 19.42 -10.53 -13.69
C ALA A 188 18.94 -9.74 -14.90
N LEU A 189 19.67 -9.85 -16.01
CA LEU A 189 19.30 -9.33 -17.31
C LEU A 189 19.34 -10.49 -18.32
N ARG A 190 18.25 -10.65 -19.07
CA ARG A 190 18.12 -11.62 -20.15
C ARG A 190 17.72 -10.91 -21.44
N ILE A 191 18.40 -11.22 -22.53
CA ILE A 191 18.08 -10.70 -23.86
C ILE A 191 17.29 -11.76 -24.62
N THR A 192 16.16 -11.40 -25.20
CA THR A 192 15.33 -12.33 -25.98
C THR A 192 14.64 -11.58 -27.13
N GLY A 193 15.03 -11.89 -28.37
CA GLY A 193 14.58 -11.16 -29.55
C GLY A 193 14.88 -9.66 -29.40
N HIS A 194 13.86 -8.82 -29.62
CA HIS A 194 13.98 -7.36 -29.53
C HIS A 194 13.92 -6.81 -28.10
N TYR A 195 13.83 -7.66 -27.07
CA TYR A 195 13.58 -7.24 -25.70
C TYR A 195 14.72 -7.58 -24.74
N ALA A 196 15.04 -6.63 -23.88
CA ALA A 196 15.78 -6.83 -22.64
C ALA A 196 14.78 -7.06 -21.49
N SER A 197 14.88 -8.21 -20.85
CA SER A 197 14.10 -8.57 -19.65
C SER A 197 14.98 -8.45 -18.42
N TYR A 198 14.64 -7.55 -17.52
CA TYR A 198 15.28 -7.37 -16.23
C TYR A 198 14.45 -8.10 -15.17
N ASP A 199 15.06 -9.08 -14.52
CA ASP A 199 14.50 -9.65 -13.29
C ASP A 199 14.96 -8.73 -12.15
N GLU A 200 14.01 -8.06 -11.50
CA GLU A 200 14.26 -7.03 -10.49
C GLU A 200 13.62 -7.45 -9.16
N TRP A 201 14.37 -7.31 -8.06
CA TRP A 201 13.78 -7.31 -6.73
C TRP A 201 13.11 -5.97 -6.48
N ASP A 202 11.78 -5.98 -6.39
CA ASP A 202 11.00 -4.88 -5.86
C ASP A 202 11.05 -4.99 -4.33
N ILE A 203 11.88 -4.15 -3.71
CA ILE A 203 12.19 -4.16 -2.28
C ILE A 203 11.43 -3.02 -1.62
N ARG A 204 10.72 -3.34 -0.54
CA ARG A 204 10.09 -2.39 0.35
C ARG A 204 10.66 -2.56 1.74
N TRP A 205 10.84 -1.47 2.44
CA TRP A 205 11.28 -1.50 3.83
C TRP A 205 10.46 -0.52 4.66
N ARG A 206 10.34 -0.85 5.95
CA ARG A 206 9.75 0.01 6.96
C ARG A 206 10.53 -0.11 8.25
N ASP A 207 10.96 1.03 8.75
CA ASP A 207 11.63 1.17 10.03
C ASP A 207 10.63 1.60 11.09
N TYR A 208 10.63 0.87 12.19
CA TYR A 208 9.91 1.17 13.41
C TYR A 208 10.93 1.52 14.47
N ARG A 209 11.07 2.80 14.74
CA ARG A 209 11.96 3.30 15.79
C ARG A 209 11.16 3.49 17.06
N VAL A 210 11.43 2.66 18.05
CA VAL A 210 10.79 2.67 19.36
C VAL A 210 11.70 3.40 20.33
N ASN A 211 11.22 4.51 20.86
CA ASN A 211 11.89 5.32 21.86
C ASN A 211 11.20 5.15 23.21
N ASN A 212 11.94 4.74 24.22
CA ASN A 212 11.47 4.54 25.58
C ASN A 212 11.97 5.67 26.47
N SER A 213 11.05 6.45 27.02
CA SER A 213 11.35 7.55 27.94
C SER A 213 11.28 7.16 29.43
N THR A 214 10.87 5.93 29.74
CA THR A 214 10.74 5.42 31.10
C THR A 214 12.06 4.88 31.65
N GLY A 215 12.13 4.75 32.98
CA GLY A 215 13.29 4.17 33.68
C GLY A 215 13.34 2.64 33.71
N GLN A 216 12.42 1.95 33.02
CA GLN A 216 12.39 0.49 32.94
C GLN A 216 12.48 0.05 31.47
N PRO A 217 13.16 -1.06 31.16
CA PRO A 217 13.09 -1.63 29.82
C PRO A 217 11.65 -2.04 29.48
N MET A 218 11.30 -2.02 28.20
CA MET A 218 9.98 -2.43 27.73
C MET A 218 10.08 -3.20 26.42
N THR A 219 9.11 -4.07 26.17
CA THR A 219 8.98 -4.79 24.91
C THR A 219 7.72 -4.32 24.20
N VAL A 220 7.89 -3.77 22.99
CA VAL A 220 6.78 -3.35 22.13
C VAL A 220 6.58 -4.39 21.03
N LEU A 221 5.37 -4.92 20.94
CA LEU A 221 4.95 -5.79 19.86
C LEU A 221 4.49 -4.93 18.69
N VAL A 222 5.30 -4.83 17.65
CA VAL A 222 5.02 -4.05 16.45
C VAL A 222 4.20 -4.89 15.47
N GLU A 223 2.98 -4.46 15.18
CA GLU A 223 2.08 -5.07 14.23
C GLU A 223 2.31 -4.51 12.81
N HIS A 224 3.02 -5.27 11.99
CA HIS A 224 3.29 -4.96 10.60
C HIS A 224 2.26 -5.62 9.68
N ARG A 225 1.66 -4.87 8.77
CA ARG A 225 0.68 -5.42 7.82
C ARG A 225 1.38 -6.30 6.80
N ARG A 226 0.87 -7.52 6.58
CA ARG A 226 1.38 -8.42 5.54
C ARG A 226 1.17 -7.81 4.16
N THR A 227 2.25 -7.71 3.39
CA THR A 227 2.15 -7.34 1.99
C THR A 227 1.95 -8.60 1.14
N ALA A 228 0.82 -8.69 0.44
CA ALA A 228 0.53 -9.83 -0.43
C ALA A 228 1.61 -9.98 -1.52
N LEU A 229 2.04 -11.22 -1.77
CA LEU A 229 3.04 -11.58 -2.79
C LEU A 229 4.46 -11.05 -2.51
N TYR A 230 4.73 -10.60 -1.29
CA TYR A 230 6.09 -10.28 -0.84
C TYR A 230 6.53 -11.27 0.23
N ASP A 231 7.83 -11.57 0.20
CA ASP A 231 8.50 -12.40 1.19
C ASP A 231 9.37 -11.52 2.10
N LEU A 232 9.43 -11.86 3.38
CA LEU A 232 10.41 -11.25 4.29
C LEU A 232 11.82 -11.61 3.85
N PHE A 233 12.73 -10.64 3.89
CA PHE A 233 14.16 -10.87 3.73
C PHE A 233 14.93 -9.92 4.66
N ASP A 234 16.14 -10.29 5.08
CA ASP A 234 16.98 -9.49 5.98
C ASP A 234 16.20 -8.88 7.18
N THR A 235 15.23 -9.64 7.68
CA THR A 235 14.30 -9.27 8.76
C THR A 235 14.24 -10.45 9.72
N ALA A 236 14.27 -10.19 11.02
CA ALA A 236 14.09 -11.25 12.02
C ALA A 236 12.73 -11.94 11.86
N ASP A 237 12.60 -13.19 12.31
CA ASP A 237 11.32 -13.88 12.26
C ASP A 237 10.28 -13.21 13.19
N PRO A 238 9.02 -13.05 12.75
CA PRO A 238 7.97 -12.54 13.62
C PRO A 238 7.65 -13.53 14.73
N VAL A 239 7.42 -13.02 15.94
CA VAL A 239 7.05 -13.84 17.11
C VAL A 239 5.61 -14.34 17.03
N GLU A 240 4.77 -13.68 16.24
CA GLU A 240 3.39 -14.08 16.01
C GLU A 240 2.96 -13.69 14.58
N GLN A 241 2.19 -14.56 13.93
CA GLN A 241 1.66 -14.33 12.60
C GLN A 241 0.15 -14.54 12.57
N THR A 242 -0.54 -13.61 11.91
CA THR A 242 -1.97 -13.68 11.62
C THR A 242 -2.17 -13.64 10.09
N PRO A 243 -3.40 -13.84 9.59
CA PRO A 243 -3.67 -13.70 8.16
C PRO A 243 -3.30 -12.32 7.59
N ASP A 244 -3.46 -11.26 8.39
CA ASP A 244 -3.32 -9.87 7.94
C ASP A 244 -2.03 -9.20 8.44
N PHE A 245 -1.43 -9.70 9.52
CA PHE A 245 -0.32 -9.05 10.21
C PHE A 245 0.78 -10.01 10.63
N LEU A 246 2.01 -9.51 10.62
CA LEU A 246 3.20 -10.08 11.26
C LEU A 246 3.51 -9.23 12.49
N ARG A 247 3.82 -9.86 13.61
CA ARG A 247 4.10 -9.16 14.86
C ARG A 247 5.53 -9.43 15.29
N PHE A 248 6.28 -8.36 15.54
CA PHE A 248 7.69 -8.41 15.92
C PHE A 248 7.87 -7.86 17.32
N ALA A 249 8.60 -8.57 18.17
CA ALA A 249 8.95 -8.08 19.51
C ALA A 249 10.17 -7.15 19.42
N VAL A 250 10.02 -5.92 19.90
CA VAL A 250 11.09 -4.92 19.94
C VAL A 250 11.41 -4.61 21.40
N GLU A 251 12.47 -5.21 21.90
CA GLU A 251 12.99 -4.94 23.24
C GLU A 251 13.73 -3.60 23.23
N THR A 252 13.26 -2.65 24.04
CA THR A 252 13.81 -1.30 24.10
C THR A 252 14.29 -1.00 25.52
N PRO A 253 15.57 -0.66 25.73
CA PRO A 253 16.11 -0.40 27.07
C PRO A 253 15.50 0.86 27.70
N ALA A 254 15.64 0.98 29.03
CA ALA A 254 15.25 2.18 29.77
C ALA A 254 15.96 3.42 29.20
N HIS A 255 15.23 4.53 29.01
CA HIS A 255 15.73 5.77 28.43
C HIS A 255 16.47 5.59 27.09
N GLY A 256 16.12 4.54 26.34
CA GLY A 256 16.83 4.14 25.13
C GLY A 256 15.94 4.07 23.91
N GLU A 257 16.57 3.70 22.79
CA GLU A 257 15.91 3.59 21.49
C GLU A 257 16.33 2.28 20.81
N THR A 258 15.39 1.66 20.10
CA THR A 258 15.65 0.46 19.31
C THR A 258 14.88 0.56 18.00
N THR A 259 15.55 0.19 16.91
CA THR A 259 14.95 0.23 15.57
C THR A 259 14.76 -1.17 15.03
N LEU A 260 13.52 -1.49 14.68
CA LEU A 260 13.17 -2.68 13.90
C LEU A 260 13.05 -2.26 12.44
N ARG A 261 13.85 -2.87 11.56
CA ARG A 261 13.67 -2.77 10.11
C ARG A 261 12.94 -4.02 9.62
N VAL A 262 11.78 -3.83 9.01
CA VAL A 262 11.06 -4.87 8.27
C VAL A 262 11.27 -4.64 6.79
N SER A 263 11.94 -5.60 6.14
CA SER A 263 12.25 -5.59 4.72
C SER A 263 11.51 -6.74 4.02
N GLU A 264 10.81 -6.39 2.96
CA GLU A 264 9.98 -7.26 2.15
C GLU A 264 10.45 -7.16 0.70
N ARG A 265 10.52 -8.29 -0.02
CA ARG A 265 10.85 -8.27 -1.45
C ARG A 265 9.95 -9.19 -2.26
N ARG A 266 9.81 -8.88 -3.53
CA ARG A 266 9.27 -9.81 -4.54
C ARG A 266 10.03 -9.68 -5.84
N LEU A 267 10.08 -10.78 -6.60
CA LEU A 267 10.68 -10.76 -7.92
C LEU A 267 9.66 -10.22 -8.93
N VAL A 268 10.04 -9.21 -9.68
CA VAL A 268 9.26 -8.66 -10.79
C VAL A 268 10.09 -8.69 -12.08
N VAL A 269 9.41 -8.79 -13.22
CA VAL A 269 10.06 -8.75 -14.52
C VAL A 269 9.72 -7.44 -15.21
N ARG A 270 10.72 -6.64 -15.54
CA ARG A 270 10.59 -5.44 -16.37
C ARG A 270 11.11 -5.75 -17.77
N ARG A 271 10.28 -5.53 -18.79
CA ARG A 271 10.68 -5.69 -20.20
C ARG A 271 10.84 -4.33 -20.86
N GLU A 272 11.92 -4.19 -21.62
CA GLU A 272 12.23 -2.99 -22.39
C GLU A 272 12.70 -3.39 -23.80
N GLU A 273 12.33 -2.62 -24.81
CA GLU A 273 12.87 -2.83 -26.16
C GLU A 273 14.34 -2.42 -26.20
N ILE A 274 15.19 -3.24 -26.80
CA ILE A 274 16.64 -2.99 -26.85
C ILE A 274 16.94 -1.64 -27.51
N ARG A 275 16.19 -1.26 -28.57
CA ARG A 275 16.35 0.03 -29.27
C ARG A 275 16.11 1.27 -28.38
N ARG A 276 15.48 1.11 -27.21
CA ARG A 276 15.25 2.18 -26.24
C ARG A 276 16.32 2.28 -25.16
N LEU A 277 17.21 1.28 -25.08
CA LEU A 277 18.31 1.30 -24.12
C LEU A 277 19.27 2.43 -24.44
N SER A 278 19.61 3.20 -23.42
CA SER A 278 20.64 4.23 -23.52
C SER A 278 22.04 3.62 -23.44
N SER A 279 23.02 4.32 -24.02
CA SER A 279 24.44 3.95 -23.89
C SER A 279 24.89 3.93 -22.43
N ALA A 280 24.38 4.84 -21.59
CA ALA A 280 24.64 4.87 -20.16
C ALA A 280 24.08 3.64 -19.44
N ALA A 281 22.85 3.21 -19.75
CA ALA A 281 22.26 2.00 -19.18
C ALA A 281 23.04 0.75 -19.59
N LEU A 282 23.43 0.66 -20.88
CA LEU A 282 24.21 -0.46 -21.39
C LEU A 282 25.60 -0.56 -20.71
N GLN A 283 26.29 0.57 -20.54
CA GLN A 283 27.54 0.63 -19.80
C GLN A 283 27.36 0.30 -18.31
N GLY A 284 26.26 0.77 -17.71
CA GLY A 284 25.90 0.43 -16.33
C GLY A 284 25.75 -1.08 -16.14
N ASN A 285 25.06 -1.74 -17.06
CA ASN A 285 24.86 -3.20 -17.05
C ASN A 285 26.18 -3.97 -17.23
N LEU A 286 27.12 -3.48 -18.04
CA LEU A 286 28.45 -4.07 -18.16
C LEU A 286 29.25 -3.91 -16.85
N LYS A 287 29.22 -2.72 -16.23
CA LYS A 287 29.93 -2.44 -14.98
C LYS A 287 29.38 -3.23 -13.80
N SER A 288 28.06 -3.46 -13.75
CA SER A 288 27.41 -4.27 -12.72
C SER A 288 27.54 -5.78 -12.94
N GLY A 289 28.18 -6.21 -14.04
CA GLY A 289 28.36 -7.63 -14.38
C GLY A 289 27.09 -8.30 -14.90
N LEU A 290 26.05 -7.54 -15.23
CA LEU A 290 24.80 -8.05 -15.84
C LEU A 290 24.96 -8.40 -17.32
N LEU A 291 26.00 -7.88 -17.98
CA LEU A 291 26.38 -8.19 -19.37
C LEU A 291 27.86 -8.51 -19.45
N ASP A 292 28.22 -9.43 -20.34
CA ASP A 292 29.61 -9.64 -20.74
C ASP A 292 30.03 -8.66 -21.86
N ALA A 293 31.33 -8.52 -22.08
CA ALA A 293 31.86 -7.59 -23.09
C ALA A 293 31.40 -7.94 -24.51
N LYS A 294 31.22 -9.23 -24.81
CA LYS A 294 30.79 -9.71 -26.12
C LYS A 294 29.36 -9.26 -26.43
N THR A 295 28.44 -9.45 -25.49
CA THR A 295 27.03 -9.06 -25.60
C THR A 295 26.92 -7.54 -25.60
N TYR A 296 27.68 -6.85 -24.75
CA TYR A 296 27.76 -5.38 -24.76
C TYR A 296 28.11 -4.84 -26.16
N ASN A 297 29.20 -5.34 -26.77
CA ASN A 297 29.65 -4.86 -28.07
C ASN A 297 28.60 -5.09 -29.17
N ARG A 298 27.94 -6.26 -29.15
CA ARG A 298 26.85 -6.57 -30.09
C ARG A 298 25.65 -5.63 -29.93
N LEU A 299 25.22 -5.40 -28.69
CA LEU A 299 24.11 -4.48 -28.40
C LEU A 299 24.47 -3.03 -28.78
N ALA A 300 25.71 -2.61 -28.55
CA ALA A 300 26.19 -1.29 -28.96
C ALA A 300 26.16 -1.13 -30.49
N SER A 301 26.59 -2.14 -31.25
CA SER A 301 26.48 -2.12 -32.71
C SER A 301 25.02 -2.06 -33.18
N LEU A 302 24.10 -2.79 -32.55
CA LEU A 302 22.67 -2.70 -32.88
C LEU A 302 22.07 -1.32 -32.61
N LEU A 303 22.44 -0.69 -31.48
CA LEU A 303 22.03 0.68 -31.17
C LEU A 303 22.55 1.69 -32.20
N ASP A 304 23.77 1.50 -32.71
CA ASP A 304 24.31 2.33 -33.78
C ASP A 304 23.52 2.15 -35.09
N LEU A 305 23.22 0.90 -35.49
CA LEU A 305 22.38 0.62 -36.66
C LEU A 305 20.99 1.28 -36.55
N TRP A 306 20.35 1.20 -35.39
CA TRP A 306 19.07 1.90 -35.16
C TRP A 306 19.22 3.43 -35.20
N SER A 307 20.34 3.98 -34.72
CA SER A 307 20.63 5.41 -34.84
C SER A 307 20.79 5.84 -36.30
N GLN A 308 21.43 5.02 -37.14
CA GLN A 308 21.56 5.27 -38.57
C GLN A 308 20.19 5.20 -39.28
N ILE A 309 19.36 4.19 -38.96
CA ILE A 309 17.98 4.09 -39.47
C ILE A 309 17.19 5.35 -39.11
N ALA A 310 17.22 5.77 -37.85
CA ALA A 310 16.52 6.98 -37.39
C ALA A 310 17.02 8.24 -38.13
N GLY A 311 18.31 8.32 -38.45
CA GLY A 311 18.88 9.39 -39.29
C GLY A 311 18.31 9.40 -40.71
N HIS A 312 18.19 8.23 -41.34
CA HIS A 312 17.60 8.10 -42.68
C HIS A 312 16.10 8.39 -42.68
N GLU A 313 15.35 7.91 -41.69
CA GLU A 313 13.91 8.20 -41.52
C GLU A 313 13.67 9.70 -41.35
N LYS A 314 14.51 10.37 -40.56
CA LYS A 314 14.46 11.83 -40.41
C LYS A 314 14.71 12.54 -41.75
N ARG A 315 15.71 12.11 -42.53
CA ARG A 315 15.97 12.69 -43.85
C ARG A 315 14.82 12.46 -44.83
N LEU A 316 14.19 11.29 -44.81
CA LEU A 316 12.98 11.04 -45.63
C LEU A 316 11.86 12.02 -45.28
N ALA A 317 11.61 12.27 -44.00
CA ALA A 317 10.62 13.27 -43.57
C ALA A 317 10.99 14.70 -44.02
N GLU A 318 12.28 15.04 -44.07
CA GLU A 318 12.76 16.33 -44.60
C GLU A 318 12.58 16.42 -46.12
N ILE A 319 12.89 15.35 -46.87
CA ILE A 319 12.68 15.27 -48.33
C ILE A 319 11.20 15.48 -48.66
N GLU A 320 10.29 14.82 -47.93
CA GLU A 320 8.85 14.99 -48.16
C GLU A 320 8.41 16.45 -47.96
N LYS A 321 8.93 17.10 -46.91
CA LYS A 321 8.69 18.52 -46.67
C LYS A 321 9.28 19.42 -47.77
N GLU A 322 10.45 19.08 -48.30
CA GLU A 322 11.08 19.79 -49.42
C GLU A 322 10.26 19.63 -50.71
N ARG A 323 9.82 18.41 -51.05
CA ARG A 323 8.94 18.13 -52.20
C ARG A 323 7.65 18.94 -52.12
N GLY A 324 7.00 18.97 -50.96
CA GLY A 324 5.80 19.78 -50.74
C GLY A 324 6.00 21.26 -51.06
N LYS A 325 7.13 21.85 -50.64
CA LYS A 325 7.47 23.26 -50.96
C LYS A 325 7.67 23.46 -52.45
N VAL A 326 8.34 22.53 -53.13
CA VAL A 326 8.60 22.62 -54.58
C VAL A 326 7.28 22.55 -55.34
N TYR A 327 6.38 21.63 -55.00
CA TYR A 327 5.06 21.55 -55.63
C TYR A 327 4.24 22.83 -55.46
N THR A 328 4.20 23.42 -54.25
CA THR A 328 3.53 24.71 -54.04
C THR A 328 4.17 25.83 -54.87
N ALA A 329 5.49 25.87 -54.98
CA ALA A 329 6.18 26.86 -55.81
C ALA A 329 5.86 26.67 -57.31
N GLN A 330 5.79 25.43 -57.80
CA GLN A 330 5.39 25.13 -59.17
C GLN A 330 3.96 25.59 -59.46
N GLU A 331 3.01 25.38 -58.54
CA GLU A 331 1.63 25.86 -58.67
C GLU A 331 1.57 27.40 -58.75
N GLN A 332 2.33 28.10 -57.91
CA GLN A 332 2.43 29.57 -57.97
C GLN A 332 3.01 30.05 -59.30
N VAL A 333 4.07 29.41 -59.79
CA VAL A 333 4.67 29.76 -61.09
C VAL A 333 3.70 29.49 -62.24
N ARG A 334 2.98 28.36 -62.22
CA ARG A 334 1.93 28.04 -63.21
C ARG A 334 0.80 29.07 -63.20
N SER A 335 0.33 29.47 -62.01
CA SER A 335 -0.69 30.51 -61.86
C SER A 335 -0.20 31.86 -62.40
N ASN A 336 1.03 32.29 -62.05
CA ASN A 336 1.61 33.53 -62.53
C ASN A 336 1.81 33.55 -64.06
N MET A 337 2.15 32.41 -64.67
CA MET A 337 2.28 32.30 -66.13
C MET A 337 0.94 32.40 -66.88
N GLN A 338 -0.20 32.05 -66.26
CA GLN A 338 -1.51 32.16 -66.91
C GLN A 338 -1.88 33.62 -67.21
N ALA A 339 -1.34 34.58 -66.44
CA ALA A 339 -1.60 36.00 -66.59
C ALA A 339 -0.70 36.73 -67.60
N LEU A 340 0.32 36.06 -68.17
CA LEU A 340 1.34 36.69 -69.03
C LEU A 340 1.12 36.40 -70.53
N SER A 341 1.26 37.43 -71.37
CA SER A 341 1.27 37.30 -72.83
C SER A 341 2.53 36.58 -73.36
N THR A 342 2.43 36.04 -74.58
CA THR A 342 3.52 35.36 -75.30
C THR A 342 4.47 36.32 -76.03
N GLU A 343 4.15 37.60 -76.14
CA GLU A 343 4.90 38.57 -76.95
C GLU A 343 5.55 39.68 -76.09
N GLY A 344 6.65 40.25 -76.60
CA GLY A 344 7.33 41.38 -75.96
C GLY A 344 8.00 41.05 -74.61
N LYS A 345 8.05 42.04 -73.71
CA LYS A 345 8.71 41.91 -72.39
C LYS A 345 8.04 40.85 -71.49
N GLU A 346 6.76 40.57 -71.69
CA GLU A 346 6.02 39.53 -70.96
C GLU A 346 6.41 38.11 -71.41
N GLY A 347 6.69 37.92 -72.71
CA GLY A 347 7.22 36.66 -73.25
C GLY A 347 8.59 36.28 -72.67
N ALA A 348 9.46 37.27 -72.42
CA ALA A 348 10.76 37.05 -71.77
C ALA A 348 10.61 36.61 -70.30
N LEU A 349 9.63 37.16 -69.57
CA LEU A 349 9.31 36.73 -68.20
C LEU A 349 8.74 35.31 -68.18
N ARG A 350 7.90 34.96 -69.15
CA ARG A 350 7.36 33.61 -69.33
C ARG A 350 8.48 32.58 -69.55
N ALA A 351 9.46 32.89 -70.39
CA ALA A 351 10.63 32.03 -70.59
C ALA A 351 11.39 31.76 -69.28
N GLY A 352 11.65 32.80 -68.47
CA GLY A 352 12.30 32.62 -67.17
C GLY A 352 11.48 31.80 -66.15
N TYR A 353 10.15 31.79 -66.24
CA TYR A 353 9.31 30.90 -65.45
C TYR A 353 9.35 29.45 -65.92
N VAL A 354 9.44 29.22 -67.23
CA VAL A 354 9.66 27.87 -67.80
C VAL A 354 11.01 27.32 -67.33
N ASP A 355 12.07 28.12 -67.33
CA ASP A 355 13.38 27.72 -66.82
C ASP A 355 13.34 27.35 -65.33
N LYS A 356 12.59 28.12 -64.53
CA LYS A 356 12.35 27.81 -63.10
C LYS A 356 11.58 26.50 -62.92
N LEU A 357 10.59 26.23 -63.77
CA LEU A 357 9.88 24.95 -63.74
C LEU A 357 10.81 23.79 -64.11
N ALA A 358 11.62 23.94 -65.16
CA ALA A 358 12.60 22.92 -65.55
C ALA A 358 13.61 22.64 -64.41
N ALA A 359 14.14 23.67 -63.77
CA ALA A 359 15.04 23.52 -62.61
C ALA A 359 14.33 22.85 -61.41
N SER A 360 13.05 23.13 -61.19
CA SER A 360 12.27 22.48 -60.13
C SER A 360 12.00 20.99 -60.41
N GLU A 361 11.81 20.60 -61.67
CA GLU A 361 11.69 19.19 -62.07
C GLU A 361 13.01 18.45 -61.84
N GLU A 362 14.16 19.08 -62.15
CA GLU A 362 15.48 18.51 -61.85
C GLU A 362 15.69 18.35 -60.34
N GLN A 363 15.27 19.33 -59.54
CA GLN A 363 15.28 19.23 -58.08
C GLN A 363 14.41 18.07 -57.57
N LEU A 364 13.19 17.91 -58.09
CA LEU A 364 12.30 16.80 -57.73
C LEU A 364 12.88 15.45 -58.11
N ALA A 365 13.53 15.33 -59.28
CA ALA A 365 14.19 14.10 -59.71
C ALA A 365 15.38 13.74 -58.80
N SER A 366 16.16 14.73 -58.37
CA SER A 366 17.24 14.55 -57.39
C SER A 366 16.70 14.08 -56.04
N LEU A 367 15.65 14.73 -55.52
CA LEU A 367 14.99 14.34 -54.28
C LEU A 367 14.40 12.92 -54.33
N ALA A 368 13.77 12.53 -55.45
CA ALA A 368 13.25 11.18 -55.64
C ALA A 368 14.36 10.13 -55.68
N THR A 369 15.52 10.47 -56.25
CA THR A 369 16.69 9.58 -56.26
C THR A 369 17.26 9.42 -54.86
N GLU A 370 17.36 10.51 -54.09
CA GLU A 370 17.79 10.45 -52.68
C GLU A 370 16.80 9.63 -51.85
N GLU A 371 15.49 9.86 -51.98
CA GLU A 371 14.42 9.12 -51.30
C GLU A 371 14.57 7.61 -51.51
N LYS A 372 14.71 7.18 -52.77
CA LYS A 372 14.91 5.77 -53.11
C LYS A 372 16.18 5.19 -52.47
N GLN A 373 17.26 5.95 -52.46
CA GLN A 373 18.52 5.52 -51.84
C GLN A 373 18.37 5.36 -50.32
N ARG A 374 17.75 6.34 -49.64
CA ARG A 374 17.51 6.27 -48.19
C ARG A 374 16.61 5.11 -47.81
N GLN A 375 15.57 4.83 -48.59
CA GLN A 375 14.68 3.70 -48.37
C GLN A 375 15.43 2.36 -48.50
N ALA A 376 16.28 2.22 -49.53
CA ALA A 376 17.12 1.03 -49.71
C ALA A 376 18.14 0.86 -48.57
N ASP A 377 18.71 1.96 -48.08
CA ASP A 377 19.63 1.95 -46.93
C ASP A 377 18.92 1.50 -45.65
N ILE A 378 17.70 1.98 -45.38
CA ILE A 378 16.88 1.55 -44.22
C ILE A 378 16.58 0.05 -44.30
N GLU A 379 16.16 -0.45 -45.47
CA GLU A 379 15.90 -1.89 -45.65
C GLU A 379 17.15 -2.75 -45.46
N ARG A 380 18.31 -2.27 -45.92
CA ARG A 380 19.60 -2.94 -45.68
C ARG A 380 19.90 -2.99 -44.18
N LEU A 381 19.83 -1.85 -43.49
CA LEU A 381 20.14 -1.76 -42.06
C LEU A 381 19.16 -2.58 -41.21
N ASN A 382 17.86 -2.63 -41.57
CA ASN A 382 16.90 -3.49 -40.89
C ASN A 382 17.27 -4.98 -40.99
N ARG A 383 17.71 -5.45 -42.17
CA ARG A 383 18.21 -6.83 -42.32
C ARG A 383 19.45 -7.10 -41.47
N GLU A 384 20.34 -6.13 -41.35
CA GLU A 384 21.53 -6.24 -40.48
C GLU A 384 21.15 -6.30 -38.99
N VAL A 385 20.16 -5.50 -38.57
CA VAL A 385 19.58 -5.55 -37.22
C VAL A 385 19.00 -6.92 -36.92
N ASP A 386 18.15 -7.45 -37.82
CA ASP A 386 17.51 -8.76 -37.62
C ASP A 386 18.54 -9.89 -37.53
N ALA A 387 19.57 -9.86 -38.38
CA ALA A 387 20.68 -10.81 -38.31
C ALA A 387 21.48 -10.67 -37.00
N GLY A 388 21.73 -9.45 -36.55
CA GLY A 388 22.43 -9.19 -35.28
C GLY A 388 21.64 -9.67 -34.06
N LEU A 389 20.32 -9.54 -34.08
CA LEU A 389 19.44 -10.04 -33.02
C LEU A 389 19.34 -11.56 -33.00
N ALA A 390 19.31 -12.22 -34.16
CA ALA A 390 19.32 -13.67 -34.25
C ALA A 390 20.60 -14.27 -33.63
N GLY A 391 21.73 -13.56 -33.70
CA GLY A 391 22.98 -13.98 -33.08
C GLY A 391 23.09 -13.77 -31.57
N LEU A 392 22.11 -13.08 -30.94
CA LEU A 392 22.04 -12.83 -29.49
C LEU A 392 21.15 -13.82 -28.74
N MET A 393 20.30 -14.56 -29.45
CA MET A 393 19.56 -15.72 -28.94
C MET A 393 20.48 -16.94 -28.88
#